data_AF-A0A524HQY6-F1
#
_entry.id   AF-A0A524HQY6-F1
#
_cell.length_a   1.000
_cell.length_b   1.000
_cell.length_c   1.000
_cell.angle_alpha   90.00
_cell.angle_beta   90.00
_cell.angle_gamma   90.00
#
_symmetry.space_group_name_H-M   'P 1'
#
loop_
_entity.id
_entity.type
_entity.pdbx_description
1 polymer ?
#
loop_
_entity_poly.entity_id
_entity_poly.type
_entity_poly.pdbx_seq_one_letter_code
_entity_poly.pdbx_strand_id
1 'polypeptide(L)'
;YDNGSLVTTSTIPAPTIGVPITVDEGDLNKSWNLALPASAIGPGLELVADVDPSNAIVEQDEGDNNFPASGTPQAMDVRSINPFTLRFVPVLQSVNGLTGNVTVGNQDQFLAVTQQLFPLESYSADIRAPYTFTDTIPIESDNATGTWSRVLSEINALRTADASSRYYFGVVNTTYSSGIAGIGYVPGKAAVGWDKLPSASGVAAHEWGHNWGRQHAPCGGAGNPDPNYPYPGGVIGVWGYDVGSATLIPPTRPDIMGYCSNDWVSDYTYAGVVNHVQASFSVSQPGAVQQPVLLVWGRVRGGTIEFEPAFELDATPVTPSGTGPYTLEGLAADGTRLFRYAFAPRTVADAPQWEGHFAFTVPIRTRPASLRVTGPGGQAVAMSRGAAPGAQALPPPPAASVESVAPDRIELRWDRSQFPMLLVRDPRTREILSFARGGAATVWTTGREVELLYSDGVRSTPARVTVSGR
;
A
#
# COMPACT_ATOMS: atom_id res chain seq x y z
N TYR A 1 -30.61 20.89 2.99
CA TYR A 1 -30.37 21.76 4.16
C TYR A 1 -28.91 21.60 4.57
N ASP A 2 -28.36 22.62 5.22
CA ASP A 2 -27.04 22.61 5.83
C ASP A 2 -27.19 23.11 7.27
N ASN A 3 -26.96 22.24 8.25
CA ASN A 3 -27.08 22.54 9.69
C ASN A 3 -28.42 23.21 10.06
N GLY A 4 -29.53 22.68 9.55
CA GLY A 4 -30.89 23.18 9.78
C GLY A 4 -31.32 24.34 8.86
N SER A 5 -30.41 24.92 8.07
CA SER A 5 -30.74 26.00 7.14
C SER A 5 -31.12 25.45 5.76
N LEU A 6 -32.23 25.92 5.19
CA LEU A 6 -32.58 25.62 3.80
C LEU A 6 -31.57 26.29 2.87
N VAL A 7 -30.85 25.50 2.08
CA VAL A 7 -29.85 25.99 1.11
C VAL A 7 -30.40 26.01 -0.30
N THR A 8 -31.07 24.93 -0.71
CA THR A 8 -31.62 24.79 -2.06
C THR A 8 -32.88 23.93 -2.03
N THR A 9 -33.77 24.19 -2.99
CA THR A 9 -34.95 23.38 -3.29
C THR A 9 -34.90 23.03 -4.78
N SER A 10 -35.25 21.79 -5.12
CA SER A 10 -35.30 21.32 -6.51
C SER A 10 -36.57 20.53 -6.75
N THR A 11 -37.22 20.77 -7.88
CA THR A 11 -38.39 20.01 -8.32
C THR A 11 -37.95 18.97 -9.33
N ILE A 12 -38.24 17.70 -9.06
CA ILE A 12 -37.90 16.58 -9.96
C ILE A 12 -39.16 16.21 -10.73
N PRO A 13 -39.18 16.27 -12.08
CA PRO A 13 -40.32 15.85 -12.87
C PRO A 13 -40.63 14.35 -12.66
N ALA A 14 -41.92 13.99 -12.74
CA ALA A 14 -42.34 12.60 -12.69
C ALA A 14 -41.74 11.80 -13.87
N PRO A 15 -41.03 10.68 -13.61
CA PRO A 15 -40.44 9.86 -14.67
C PRO A 15 -41.50 9.03 -15.40
N THR A 16 -42.62 8.71 -14.74
CA THR A 16 -43.73 7.93 -15.27
C THR A 16 -45.07 8.49 -14.78
N ILE A 17 -46.18 7.93 -15.29
CA ILE A 17 -47.54 8.31 -14.85
C ILE A 17 -47.82 7.58 -13.52
N GLY A 18 -47.95 8.36 -12.44
CA GLY A 18 -48.27 7.86 -11.10
C GLY A 18 -47.04 7.66 -10.20
N VAL A 19 -47.31 7.30 -8.94
CA VAL A 19 -46.28 7.05 -7.91
C VAL A 19 -46.05 5.54 -7.75
N PRO A 20 -44.81 5.03 -7.91
CA PRO A 20 -44.50 3.63 -7.63
C PRO A 20 -44.80 3.27 -6.16
N ILE A 21 -45.59 2.22 -5.95
CA ILE A 21 -46.01 1.76 -4.61
C ILE A 21 -45.06 0.71 -3.98
N THR A 22 -44.01 0.34 -4.70
CA THR A 22 -42.97 -0.58 -4.27
C THR A 22 -41.62 -0.05 -4.74
N VAL A 23 -40.61 -0.09 -3.87
CA VAL A 23 -39.23 0.25 -4.24
C VAL A 23 -38.68 -0.78 -5.23
N ASP A 24 -38.09 -0.30 -6.33
CA ASP A 24 -37.38 -1.10 -7.32
C ASP A 24 -36.07 -0.40 -7.68
N GLU A 25 -35.01 -0.71 -6.93
CA GLU A 25 -33.67 -0.15 -7.14
C GLU A 25 -33.04 -0.55 -8.48
N GLY A 26 -33.62 -1.53 -9.18
CA GLY A 26 -33.16 -2.01 -10.48
C GLY A 26 -33.66 -1.20 -11.67
N ASP A 27 -34.50 -0.19 -11.47
CA ASP A 27 -35.08 0.64 -12.53
C ASP A 27 -35.13 2.13 -12.14
N LEU A 28 -34.25 2.92 -12.74
CA LEU A 28 -34.20 4.37 -12.51
C LEU A 28 -35.46 5.12 -12.98
N ASN A 29 -36.33 4.51 -13.79
CA ASN A 29 -37.61 5.13 -14.17
C ASN A 29 -38.69 4.98 -13.09
N LYS A 30 -38.45 4.17 -12.06
CA LYS A 30 -39.33 3.97 -10.90
C LYS A 30 -38.91 4.79 -9.68
N SER A 31 -38.07 5.80 -9.89
CA SER A 31 -37.60 6.72 -8.85
C SER A 31 -37.46 8.15 -9.38
N TRP A 32 -37.60 9.13 -8.50
CA TRP A 32 -37.23 10.51 -8.79
C TRP A 32 -35.76 10.71 -8.45
N ASN A 33 -34.94 10.90 -9.48
CA ASN A 33 -33.50 10.99 -9.35
C ASN A 33 -33.04 12.45 -9.43
N LEU A 34 -32.21 12.87 -8.47
CA LEU A 34 -31.61 14.20 -8.43
C LEU A 34 -30.10 14.08 -8.30
N ALA A 35 -29.37 14.65 -9.27
CA ALA A 35 -27.94 14.83 -9.14
C ALA A 35 -27.65 16.01 -8.20
N LEU A 36 -26.92 15.74 -7.11
CA LEU A 36 -26.46 16.78 -6.20
C LEU A 36 -25.05 17.25 -6.62
N PRO A 37 -24.80 18.57 -6.67
CA PRO A 37 -23.44 19.07 -6.89
C PRO A 37 -22.55 18.70 -5.70
N ALA A 38 -21.27 18.46 -5.94
CA ALA A 38 -20.31 18.11 -4.88
C ALA A 38 -20.29 19.14 -3.73
N SER A 39 -20.49 20.43 -4.03
CA SER A 39 -20.55 21.50 -3.02
C SER A 39 -21.74 21.40 -2.06
N ALA A 40 -22.75 20.58 -2.37
CA ALA A 40 -23.88 20.31 -1.49
C ALA A 40 -23.62 19.10 -0.57
N ILE A 41 -22.57 18.31 -0.82
CA ILE A 41 -22.25 17.10 -0.06
C ILE A 41 -21.16 17.42 0.96
N GLY A 42 -21.56 17.69 2.19
CA GLY A 42 -20.67 17.92 3.33
C GLY A 42 -21.32 17.55 4.66
N PRO A 43 -20.53 17.44 5.75
CA PRO A 43 -21.08 17.26 7.09
C PRO A 43 -22.11 18.36 7.41
N GLY A 44 -23.27 17.95 7.92
CA GLY A 44 -24.41 18.87 8.15
C GLY A 44 -25.45 18.86 7.03
N LEU A 45 -25.24 18.10 5.95
CA LEU A 45 -26.27 17.84 4.94
C LEU A 45 -27.50 17.20 5.57
N GLU A 46 -28.66 17.82 5.36
CA GLU A 46 -29.95 17.22 5.69
C GLU A 46 -30.91 17.29 4.49
N LEU A 47 -31.74 16.26 4.32
CA LEU A 47 -32.68 16.13 3.21
C LEU A 47 -34.13 16.04 3.71
N VAL A 48 -35.03 16.70 3.00
CA VAL A 48 -36.47 16.51 3.08
C VAL A 48 -36.99 16.43 1.65
N ALA A 49 -37.94 15.55 1.41
CA ALA A 49 -38.62 15.42 0.12
C ALA A 49 -40.13 15.42 0.33
N ASP A 50 -40.85 15.87 -0.68
CA ASP A 50 -42.30 15.99 -0.70
C ASP A 50 -42.77 15.63 -2.11
N VAL A 51 -43.78 14.74 -2.19
CA VAL A 51 -44.48 14.41 -3.42
C VAL A 51 -45.81 15.15 -3.42
N ASP A 52 -46.09 15.86 -4.51
CA ASP A 52 -47.25 16.76 -4.62
C ASP A 52 -47.34 17.84 -3.52
N PRO A 53 -46.30 18.69 -3.36
CA PRO A 53 -46.28 19.73 -2.32
C PRO A 53 -47.36 20.81 -2.48
N SER A 54 -48.05 20.83 -3.64
CA SER A 54 -49.16 21.74 -3.92
C SER A 54 -50.54 21.15 -3.65
N ASN A 55 -50.62 19.85 -3.33
CA ASN A 55 -51.87 19.08 -3.29
C ASN A 55 -52.69 19.32 -4.57
N ALA A 56 -52.06 19.05 -5.72
CA ALA A 56 -52.67 19.16 -7.04
C ALA A 56 -53.38 17.86 -7.46
N ILE A 57 -53.03 16.73 -6.86
CA ILE A 57 -53.53 15.40 -7.13
C ILE A 57 -54.41 14.97 -5.95
N VAL A 58 -55.67 14.62 -6.23
CA VAL A 58 -56.59 14.13 -5.19
C VAL A 58 -56.22 12.71 -4.81
N GLU A 59 -55.90 12.50 -3.54
CA GLU A 59 -55.61 11.18 -2.98
C GLU A 59 -56.36 10.92 -1.66
N GLN A 60 -56.20 9.70 -1.13
CA GLN A 60 -56.93 9.24 0.07
C GLN A 60 -56.16 9.48 1.36
N ASP A 61 -54.83 9.46 1.28
CA ASP A 61 -53.91 9.72 2.37
C ASP A 61 -52.86 10.70 1.87
N GLU A 62 -52.75 11.83 2.55
CA GLU A 62 -51.79 12.90 2.24
C GLU A 62 -50.63 12.88 3.25
N GLY A 63 -50.74 12.02 4.28
CA GLY A 63 -49.79 11.96 5.40
C GLY A 63 -48.51 11.19 5.06
N ASP A 64 -48.44 10.52 3.91
CA ASP A 64 -47.30 9.75 3.44
C ASP A 64 -46.53 10.42 2.28
N ASN A 65 -46.89 11.65 1.92
CA ASN A 65 -46.21 12.43 0.88
C ASN A 65 -44.83 12.96 1.28
N ASN A 66 -44.51 12.97 2.58
CA ASN A 66 -43.28 13.55 3.09
C ASN A 66 -42.24 12.50 3.47
N PHE A 67 -40.99 12.74 3.08
CA PHE A 67 -39.82 12.06 3.62
C PHE A 67 -38.90 13.06 4.36
N PRO A 68 -38.55 12.80 5.62
CA PRO A 68 -39.22 11.87 6.53
C PRO A 68 -40.69 12.24 6.75
N ALA A 69 -41.50 11.28 7.22
CA ALA A 69 -42.92 11.51 7.53
C ALA A 69 -43.15 12.62 8.58
N SER A 70 -42.12 13.03 9.33
CA SER A 70 -42.19 14.17 10.25
C SER A 70 -42.14 15.53 9.56
N GLY A 71 -41.83 15.59 8.25
CA GLY A 71 -41.54 16.83 7.51
C GLY A 71 -40.27 17.55 7.98
N THR A 72 -39.52 16.98 8.93
CA THR A 72 -38.27 17.56 9.44
C THR A 72 -37.09 17.02 8.63
N PRO A 73 -36.18 17.87 8.13
CA PRO A 73 -35.01 17.41 7.38
C PRO A 73 -34.22 16.33 8.12
N GLN A 74 -33.96 15.21 7.43
CA GLN A 74 -33.16 14.11 7.96
C GLN A 74 -31.68 14.38 7.73
N ALA A 75 -30.88 14.32 8.79
CA ALA A 75 -29.43 14.36 8.69
C ALA A 75 -28.87 13.15 7.92
N MET A 76 -28.00 13.43 6.96
CA MET A 76 -27.27 12.43 6.18
C MET A 76 -25.92 12.16 6.84
N ASP A 77 -25.48 10.89 6.87
CA ASP A 77 -24.15 10.51 7.36
C ASP A 77 -23.08 10.83 6.29
N VAL A 78 -22.70 12.11 6.20
CA VAL A 78 -21.63 12.57 5.33
C VAL A 78 -20.33 12.65 6.12
N ARG A 79 -19.35 11.85 5.71
CA ARG A 79 -18.08 11.69 6.40
C ARG A 79 -16.95 12.34 5.61
N SER A 80 -16.12 13.15 6.27
CA SER A 80 -14.85 13.59 5.70
C SER A 80 -13.80 12.50 5.78
N ILE A 81 -12.96 12.41 4.75
CA ILE A 81 -11.91 11.41 4.58
C ILE A 81 -10.60 12.10 4.21
N ASN A 82 -9.47 11.60 4.71
CA ASN A 82 -8.17 12.20 4.36
C ASN A 82 -7.85 11.98 2.87
N PRO A 83 -7.16 12.92 2.21
CA PRO A 83 -6.64 12.70 0.88
C PRO A 83 -5.77 11.44 0.82
N PHE A 84 -5.99 10.61 -0.20
CA PHE A 84 -5.16 9.44 -0.42
C PHE A 84 -3.80 9.87 -0.99
N THR A 85 -2.76 9.82 -0.15
CA THR A 85 -1.41 10.19 -0.57
C THR A 85 -0.60 8.95 -0.88
N LEU A 86 -0.06 8.86 -2.10
CA LEU A 86 0.73 7.74 -2.56
C LEU A 86 1.99 8.17 -3.30
N ARG A 87 2.90 7.21 -3.44
CA ARG A 87 4.12 7.27 -4.22
C ARG A 87 4.23 6.01 -5.07
N PHE A 88 4.30 6.18 -6.38
CA PHE A 88 4.65 5.10 -7.28
C PHE A 88 6.16 4.92 -7.34
N VAL A 89 6.61 3.68 -7.42
CA VAL A 89 8.02 3.32 -7.54
C VAL A 89 8.19 2.47 -8.79
N PRO A 90 8.74 3.01 -9.89
CA PRO A 90 9.14 2.19 -11.03
C PRO A 90 10.20 1.18 -10.57
N VAL A 91 9.88 -0.11 -10.62
CA VAL A 91 10.80 -1.19 -10.25
C VAL A 91 11.54 -1.67 -11.49
N LEU A 92 12.86 -1.53 -11.46
CA LEU A 92 13.77 -2.04 -12.47
C LEU A 92 14.37 -3.36 -12.00
N GLN A 93 14.21 -4.42 -12.79
CA GLN A 93 14.72 -5.75 -12.50
C GLN A 93 16.11 -5.94 -13.11
N SER A 94 17.14 -6.05 -12.28
CA SER A 94 18.53 -6.15 -12.79
C SER A 94 18.78 -7.41 -13.64
N VAL A 95 18.04 -8.48 -13.39
CA VAL A 95 18.21 -9.80 -14.03
C VAL A 95 17.83 -9.81 -15.51
N ASN A 96 16.89 -8.95 -15.94
CA ASN A 96 16.33 -8.96 -17.29
C ASN A 96 16.20 -7.55 -17.91
N GLY A 97 16.49 -6.49 -17.15
CA GLY A 97 16.40 -5.09 -17.61
C GLY A 97 14.97 -4.55 -17.75
N LEU A 98 13.95 -5.31 -17.33
CA LEU A 98 12.57 -4.85 -17.37
C LEU A 98 12.33 -3.78 -16.31
N THR A 99 11.60 -2.73 -16.68
CA THR A 99 11.26 -1.61 -15.79
C THR A 99 9.76 -1.38 -15.83
N GLY A 100 9.12 -1.31 -14.65
CA GLY A 100 7.70 -0.99 -14.58
C GLY A 100 7.39 0.38 -15.17
N ASN A 101 6.45 0.41 -16.11
CA ASN A 101 6.05 1.63 -16.79
C ASN A 101 5.04 2.46 -15.97
N VAL A 102 5.55 3.37 -15.15
CA VAL A 102 4.75 4.39 -14.48
C VAL A 102 5.44 5.75 -14.55
N THR A 103 4.68 6.77 -14.92
CA THR A 103 5.12 8.13 -15.20
C THR A 103 4.05 9.11 -14.76
N VAL A 104 4.39 10.39 -14.65
CA VAL A 104 3.41 11.46 -14.40
C VAL A 104 2.30 11.46 -15.46
N GLY A 105 2.60 11.06 -16.71
CA GLY A 105 1.64 11.05 -17.81
C GLY A 105 0.64 9.88 -17.81
N ASN A 106 0.85 8.83 -17.01
CA ASN A 106 -0.05 7.67 -16.95
C ASN A 106 -0.45 7.23 -15.54
N GLN A 107 0.08 7.85 -14.47
CA GLN A 107 -0.21 7.45 -13.09
C GLN A 107 -1.72 7.45 -12.75
N ASP A 108 -2.48 8.39 -13.31
CA ASP A 108 -3.93 8.51 -13.04
C ASP A 108 -4.69 7.28 -13.60
N GLN A 109 -4.18 6.64 -14.65
CA GLN A 109 -4.79 5.44 -15.23
C GLN A 109 -4.69 4.24 -14.28
N PHE A 110 -3.66 4.17 -13.43
CA PHE A 110 -3.57 3.15 -12.38
C PHE A 110 -4.61 3.37 -11.27
N LEU A 111 -5.12 4.59 -11.09
CA LEU A 111 -6.02 4.94 -10.00
C LEU A 111 -7.48 5.08 -10.42
N ALA A 112 -7.79 5.07 -11.73
CA ALA A 112 -9.14 5.26 -12.23
C ALA A 112 -10.18 4.35 -11.56
N VAL A 113 -9.94 3.03 -11.48
CA VAL A 113 -10.85 2.10 -10.80
C VAL A 113 -10.86 2.33 -9.28
N THR A 114 -9.71 2.68 -8.69
CA THR A 114 -9.64 2.97 -7.25
C THR A 114 -10.52 4.15 -6.88
N GLN A 115 -10.50 5.23 -7.68
CA GLN A 115 -11.34 6.40 -7.48
C GLN A 115 -12.82 6.13 -7.76
N GLN A 116 -13.11 5.27 -8.73
CA GLN A 116 -14.48 4.89 -9.05
C GLN A 116 -15.15 4.10 -7.93
N LEU A 117 -14.39 3.21 -7.28
CA LEU A 117 -14.94 2.24 -6.33
C LEU A 117 -14.84 2.66 -4.86
N PHE A 118 -13.75 3.33 -4.46
CA PHE A 118 -13.49 3.57 -3.04
C PHE A 118 -13.87 4.98 -2.60
N PRO A 119 -14.16 5.18 -1.30
CA PRO A 119 -14.45 6.49 -0.73
C PRO A 119 -13.19 7.36 -0.76
N LEU A 120 -12.90 7.98 -1.90
CA LEU A 120 -11.75 8.87 -2.12
C LEU A 120 -12.24 10.20 -2.68
N GLU A 121 -12.16 11.26 -1.89
CA GLU A 121 -12.49 12.62 -2.36
C GLU A 121 -11.41 13.13 -3.33
N SER A 122 -10.14 12.91 -2.97
CA SER A 122 -8.99 13.29 -3.77
C SER A 122 -7.78 12.41 -3.44
N TYR A 123 -6.79 12.43 -4.33
CA TYR A 123 -5.50 11.80 -4.10
C TYR A 123 -4.35 12.73 -4.47
N SER A 124 -3.17 12.45 -3.93
CA SER A 124 -1.90 13.06 -4.32
C SER A 124 -0.91 11.95 -4.61
N ALA A 125 -0.54 11.79 -5.88
CA ALA A 125 0.47 10.84 -6.33
C ALA A 125 1.77 11.57 -6.71
N ASP A 126 2.91 10.96 -6.39
CA ASP A 126 4.20 11.31 -6.99
C ASP A 126 4.89 10.04 -7.54
N ILE A 127 5.87 10.26 -8.42
CA ILE A 127 6.71 9.19 -8.97
C ILE A 127 8.09 9.31 -8.35
N ARG A 128 8.55 8.24 -7.71
CA ARG A 128 9.92 8.12 -7.21
C ARG A 128 10.90 7.92 -8.37
N ALA A 129 12.18 8.27 -8.17
CA ALA A 129 13.23 7.73 -9.02
C ALA A 129 13.17 6.18 -9.07
N PRO A 130 13.47 5.54 -10.23
CA PRO A 130 13.43 4.10 -10.37
C PRO A 130 14.25 3.39 -9.28
N TYR A 131 13.68 2.33 -8.73
CA TYR A 131 14.33 1.46 -7.76
C TYR A 131 14.87 0.22 -8.48
N THR A 132 16.18 -0.04 -8.39
CA THR A 132 16.77 -1.25 -8.96
C THR A 132 16.62 -2.41 -7.97
N PHE A 133 15.71 -3.33 -8.27
CA PHE A 133 15.57 -4.60 -7.59
C PHE A 133 16.66 -5.56 -8.08
N THR A 134 17.54 -5.97 -7.16
CA THR A 134 18.65 -6.87 -7.49
C THR A 134 18.36 -8.29 -7.00
N ASP A 135 18.10 -9.17 -7.95
CA ASP A 135 17.90 -10.58 -7.70
C ASP A 135 18.48 -11.36 -8.90
N THR A 136 18.76 -12.63 -8.67
CA THR A 136 19.15 -13.58 -9.72
C THR A 136 17.95 -14.27 -10.37
N ILE A 137 16.77 -14.15 -9.75
CA ILE A 137 15.54 -14.79 -10.20
C ILE A 137 14.57 -13.70 -10.70
N PRO A 138 14.02 -13.83 -11.92
CA PRO A 138 13.02 -12.89 -12.42
C PRO A 138 11.68 -13.01 -11.69
N ILE A 139 10.81 -12.02 -11.89
CA ILE A 139 9.43 -12.10 -11.44
C ILE A 139 8.68 -13.13 -12.31
N GLU A 140 8.03 -14.09 -11.66
CA GLU A 140 7.30 -15.20 -12.29
C GLU A 140 5.79 -15.11 -11.98
N SER A 141 4.98 -15.73 -12.84
CA SER A 141 3.51 -15.63 -12.80
C SER A 141 2.86 -16.33 -11.59
N ASP A 142 3.55 -17.26 -10.94
CA ASP A 142 3.04 -18.05 -9.82
C ASP A 142 3.71 -17.72 -8.48
N ASN A 143 4.70 -16.82 -8.49
CA ASN A 143 5.54 -16.48 -7.35
C ASN A 143 6.16 -17.72 -6.64
N ALA A 144 6.39 -18.83 -7.36
CA ALA A 144 6.93 -20.05 -6.77
C ALA A 144 8.29 -19.81 -6.08
N THR A 145 9.08 -18.89 -6.63
CA THR A 145 10.38 -18.48 -6.11
C THR A 145 10.32 -17.39 -5.04
N GLY A 146 9.14 -16.81 -4.76
CA GLY A 146 8.95 -15.75 -3.77
C GLY A 146 9.45 -14.36 -4.20
N THR A 147 9.75 -14.17 -5.49
CA THR A 147 10.28 -12.90 -6.02
C THR A 147 9.29 -11.74 -5.84
N TRP A 148 7.99 -11.94 -6.05
CA TRP A 148 6.98 -10.89 -5.76
C TRP A 148 7.00 -10.48 -4.29
N SER A 149 7.07 -11.47 -3.38
CA SER A 149 7.17 -11.21 -1.93
C SER A 149 8.45 -10.43 -1.58
N ARG A 150 9.59 -10.74 -2.22
CA ARG A 150 10.83 -9.98 -2.04
C ARG A 150 10.72 -8.53 -2.52
N VAL A 151 10.15 -8.29 -3.70
CA VAL A 151 9.91 -6.92 -4.19
C VAL A 151 9.00 -6.17 -3.22
N LEU A 152 7.89 -6.75 -2.77
CA LEU A 152 6.98 -6.12 -1.78
C LEU A 152 7.68 -5.79 -0.46
N SER A 153 8.56 -6.68 0.03
CA SER A 153 9.36 -6.43 1.22
C SER A 153 10.35 -5.28 1.03
N GLU A 154 11.03 -5.21 -0.12
CA GLU A 154 11.96 -4.12 -0.43
C GLU A 154 11.24 -2.78 -0.61
N ILE A 155 10.06 -2.75 -1.26
CA ILE A 155 9.22 -1.54 -1.34
C ILE A 155 8.75 -1.07 0.04
N ASN A 156 8.41 -1.99 0.95
CA ASN A 156 8.07 -1.62 2.32
C ASN A 156 9.27 -1.13 3.14
N ALA A 157 10.45 -1.73 2.95
CA ALA A 157 11.69 -1.25 3.55
C ALA A 157 12.05 0.14 3.02
N LEU A 158 11.88 0.38 1.73
CA LEU A 158 12.07 1.67 1.06
C LEU A 158 11.14 2.74 1.65
N ARG A 159 9.84 2.47 1.73
CA ARG A 159 8.86 3.36 2.38
C ARG A 159 9.25 3.69 3.82
N THR A 160 9.72 2.70 4.56
CA THR A 160 10.10 2.85 5.97
C THR A 160 11.38 3.68 6.10
N ALA A 161 12.37 3.47 5.23
CA ALA A 161 13.61 4.24 5.21
C ALA A 161 13.41 5.69 4.74
N ASP A 162 12.50 5.92 3.79
CA ASP A 162 12.08 7.25 3.35
C ASP A 162 11.27 8.00 4.44
N ALA A 163 10.89 7.32 5.53
CA ALA A 163 10.07 7.86 6.61
C ALA A 163 8.75 8.50 6.12
N SER A 164 8.18 7.97 5.04
CA SER A 164 7.01 8.55 4.40
C SER A 164 5.70 8.08 5.03
N SER A 165 4.76 9.01 5.21
CA SER A 165 3.38 8.70 5.59
C SER A 165 2.54 8.17 4.41
N ARG A 166 3.01 8.39 3.17
CA ARG A 166 2.37 7.97 1.92
C ARG A 166 2.31 6.45 1.79
N TYR A 167 1.33 5.97 1.05
CA TYR A 167 1.29 4.61 0.53
C TYR A 167 2.33 4.45 -0.59
N TYR A 168 2.95 3.28 -0.72
CA TYR A 168 3.92 2.98 -1.78
C TYR A 168 3.36 1.91 -2.71
N PHE A 169 3.42 2.15 -4.02
CA PHE A 169 3.06 1.17 -5.03
C PHE A 169 4.27 0.88 -5.92
N GLY A 170 4.88 -0.29 -5.77
CA GLY A 170 5.89 -0.77 -6.69
C GLY A 170 5.25 -1.15 -8.02
N VAL A 171 5.70 -0.57 -9.12
CA VAL A 171 5.22 -0.94 -10.46
C VAL A 171 6.28 -1.81 -11.12
N VAL A 172 5.92 -3.02 -11.53
CA VAL A 172 6.81 -3.97 -12.19
C VAL A 172 6.37 -4.24 -13.63
N ASN A 173 7.32 -4.50 -14.51
CA ASN A 173 7.03 -5.03 -15.84
C ASN A 173 7.21 -6.56 -15.85
N THR A 174 6.31 -7.29 -16.51
CA THR A 174 6.29 -8.76 -16.51
C THR A 174 6.26 -9.30 -17.94
N THR A 175 6.87 -10.46 -18.17
CA THR A 175 6.94 -11.10 -19.50
C THR A 175 5.74 -11.98 -19.83
N TYR A 176 4.98 -12.40 -18.81
CA TYR A 176 3.75 -13.19 -18.96
C TYR A 176 2.55 -12.27 -19.13
N SER A 177 1.35 -12.80 -19.40
CA SER A 177 0.09 -12.03 -19.53
C SER A 177 -1.00 -12.42 -18.52
N SER A 178 -0.79 -13.49 -17.75
CA SER A 178 -1.71 -14.01 -16.73
C SER A 178 -0.95 -14.60 -15.55
N GLY A 179 -1.62 -14.76 -14.41
CA GLY A 179 -1.03 -15.15 -13.13
C GLY A 179 -1.09 -14.00 -12.14
N ILE A 180 -0.14 -13.97 -11.20
CA ILE A 180 -0.03 -12.91 -10.20
C ILE A 180 0.20 -11.58 -10.90
N ALA A 181 -0.72 -10.65 -10.64
CA ALA A 181 -0.71 -9.31 -11.21
C ALA A 181 -0.34 -8.25 -10.17
N GLY A 182 -0.55 -8.54 -8.89
CA GLY A 182 -0.21 -7.70 -7.76
C GLY A 182 -0.10 -8.50 -6.46
N ILE A 183 0.45 -7.84 -5.45
CA ILE A 183 0.52 -8.34 -4.07
C ILE A 183 0.59 -7.17 -3.09
N GLY A 184 -0.14 -7.29 -1.98
CA GLY A 184 -0.30 -6.23 -0.99
C GLY A 184 -0.28 -6.75 0.44
N TYR A 185 -0.32 -5.83 1.40
CA TYR A 185 -0.44 -6.16 2.83
C TYR A 185 -1.88 -6.02 3.31
N VAL A 186 -2.29 -6.81 4.30
CA VAL A 186 -3.62 -6.75 4.92
C VAL A 186 -3.53 -6.52 6.45
N PRO A 187 -3.82 -5.30 6.95
CA PRO A 187 -3.67 -4.02 6.26
C PRO A 187 -2.19 -3.61 6.13
N GLY A 188 -1.92 -2.54 5.36
CA GLY A 188 -0.58 -1.98 5.26
C GLY A 188 -0.50 -0.64 4.55
N LYS A 189 0.70 -0.30 4.07
CA LYS A 189 0.98 0.94 3.33
C LYS A 189 1.83 0.71 2.08
N ALA A 190 1.93 -0.52 1.62
CA ALA A 190 2.71 -0.88 0.47
C ALA A 190 2.07 -2.02 -0.31
N ALA A 191 2.14 -1.91 -1.63
CA ALA A 191 1.73 -2.93 -2.58
C ALA A 191 2.69 -2.94 -3.77
N VAL A 192 2.63 -3.99 -4.57
CA VAL A 192 3.32 -4.09 -5.86
C VAL A 192 2.31 -4.58 -6.88
N GLY A 193 2.33 -4.03 -8.09
CA GLY A 193 1.49 -4.46 -9.19
C GLY A 193 2.19 -4.33 -10.53
N TRP A 194 1.72 -5.07 -11.53
CA TRP A 194 2.25 -5.00 -12.88
C TRP A 194 1.85 -3.70 -13.60
N ASP A 195 2.50 -3.38 -14.71
CA ASP A 195 2.29 -2.15 -15.49
C ASP A 195 1.31 -2.31 -16.67
N LYS A 196 0.55 -3.41 -16.72
CA LYS A 196 -0.34 -3.73 -17.85
C LYS A 196 -1.65 -2.95 -17.81
N LEU A 197 -1.62 -1.69 -18.21
CA LEU A 197 -2.84 -0.91 -18.40
C LEU A 197 -3.67 -1.44 -19.58
N PRO A 198 -5.02 -1.49 -19.49
CA PRO A 198 -5.84 -0.97 -18.38
C PRO A 198 -6.01 -1.91 -17.18
N SER A 199 -5.61 -3.19 -17.28
CA SER A 199 -5.75 -4.18 -16.19
C SER A 199 -5.11 -3.74 -14.87
N ALA A 200 -3.97 -3.05 -14.93
CA ALA A 200 -3.27 -2.54 -13.76
C ALA A 200 -4.13 -1.59 -12.89
N SER A 201 -5.16 -0.95 -13.44
CA SER A 201 -6.07 -0.10 -12.68
C SER A 201 -6.91 -0.89 -11.67
N GLY A 202 -7.49 -2.01 -12.11
CA GLY A 202 -8.25 -2.92 -11.24
C GLY A 202 -7.35 -3.63 -10.24
N VAL A 203 -6.14 -4.03 -10.66
CA VAL A 203 -5.13 -4.61 -9.75
C VAL A 203 -4.77 -3.62 -8.66
N ALA A 204 -4.47 -2.36 -9.00
CA ALA A 204 -4.16 -1.36 -7.99
C ALA A 204 -5.33 -1.18 -7.01
N ALA A 205 -6.58 -1.11 -7.50
CA ALA A 205 -7.76 -1.03 -6.64
C ALA A 205 -7.86 -2.23 -5.68
N HIS A 206 -7.66 -3.45 -6.16
CA HIS A 206 -7.63 -4.67 -5.35
C HIS A 206 -6.56 -4.60 -4.25
N GLU A 207 -5.33 -4.24 -4.61
CA GLU A 207 -4.23 -4.13 -3.65
C GLU A 207 -4.41 -2.98 -2.63
N TRP A 208 -5.08 -1.90 -3.03
CA TRP A 208 -5.44 -0.84 -2.10
C TRP A 208 -6.54 -1.27 -1.13
N GLY A 209 -7.52 -2.05 -1.59
CA GLY A 209 -8.48 -2.73 -0.73
C GLY A 209 -7.78 -3.55 0.36
N HIS A 210 -6.79 -4.37 -0.01
CA HIS A 210 -5.95 -5.09 0.95
C HIS A 210 -5.27 -4.16 1.95
N ASN A 211 -4.61 -3.10 1.46
CA ASN A 211 -3.91 -2.15 2.33
C ASN A 211 -4.86 -1.46 3.33
N TRP A 212 -6.13 -1.25 2.95
CA TRP A 212 -7.21 -0.77 3.82
C TRP A 212 -7.91 -1.88 4.63
N GLY A 213 -7.30 -3.06 4.73
CA GLY A 213 -7.70 -4.13 5.63
C GLY A 213 -8.77 -5.06 5.07
N ARG A 214 -9.04 -5.02 3.77
CA ARG A 214 -9.99 -5.93 3.13
C ARG A 214 -9.34 -7.27 2.80
N GLN A 215 -10.01 -8.36 3.15
CA GLN A 215 -9.66 -9.72 2.73
C GLN A 215 -10.46 -10.09 1.48
N HIS A 216 -10.17 -11.24 0.86
CA HIS A 216 -10.83 -11.62 -0.38
C HIS A 216 -12.32 -11.89 -0.23
N ALA A 217 -13.11 -11.46 -1.20
CA ALA A 217 -14.46 -11.97 -1.37
C ALA A 217 -14.40 -13.42 -1.88
N PRO A 218 -15.37 -14.30 -1.53
CA PRO A 218 -15.37 -15.71 -1.90
C PRO A 218 -15.77 -15.96 -3.37
N CYS A 219 -15.03 -15.38 -4.32
CA CYS A 219 -15.22 -15.55 -5.76
C CYS A 219 -13.91 -15.90 -6.48
N GLY A 220 -13.97 -16.76 -7.50
CA GLY A 220 -12.85 -17.02 -8.40
C GLY A 220 -11.72 -17.87 -7.80
N GLY A 221 -11.97 -18.55 -6.67
CA GLY A 221 -10.99 -19.41 -6.02
C GLY A 221 -9.90 -18.66 -5.25
N ALA A 222 -10.16 -17.41 -4.86
CA ALA A 222 -9.26 -16.63 -4.03
C ALA A 222 -8.88 -17.40 -2.73
N GLY A 223 -7.59 -17.35 -2.39
CA GLY A 223 -7.09 -18.01 -1.19
C GLY A 223 -7.57 -17.30 0.08
N ASN A 224 -7.96 -18.08 1.09
CA ASN A 224 -8.40 -17.58 2.40
C ASN A 224 -9.45 -16.45 2.30
N PRO A 225 -10.62 -16.71 1.70
CA PRO A 225 -11.68 -15.72 1.61
C PRO A 225 -12.11 -15.23 3.00
N ASP A 226 -12.54 -13.98 3.09
CA ASP A 226 -13.03 -13.36 4.32
C ASP A 226 -14.22 -14.18 4.84
N PRO A 227 -14.09 -14.82 6.02
CA PRO A 227 -15.17 -15.62 6.59
C PRO A 227 -16.39 -14.78 6.99
N ASN A 228 -16.25 -13.46 7.08
CA ASN A 228 -17.33 -12.54 7.41
C ASN A 228 -17.98 -11.90 6.17
N TYR A 229 -17.51 -12.21 4.96
CA TYR A 229 -18.10 -11.66 3.74
C TYR A 229 -19.56 -12.13 3.63
N PRO A 230 -20.55 -11.22 3.57
CA PRO A 230 -21.95 -11.58 3.81
C PRO A 230 -22.63 -12.22 2.60
N TYR A 231 -22.09 -12.05 1.39
CA TYR A 231 -22.77 -12.47 0.16
C TYR A 231 -22.13 -13.74 -0.43
N PRO A 232 -22.86 -14.86 -0.49
CA PRO A 232 -22.38 -16.10 -1.10
C PRO A 232 -21.90 -15.88 -2.54
N GLY A 233 -20.80 -16.53 -2.90
CA GLY A 233 -20.19 -16.39 -4.22
C GLY A 233 -19.44 -15.08 -4.45
N GLY A 234 -19.28 -14.23 -3.43
CA GLY A 234 -18.49 -13.00 -3.51
C GLY A 234 -19.08 -11.92 -4.40
N VAL A 235 -20.41 -11.90 -4.53
CA VAL A 235 -21.15 -10.85 -5.23
C VAL A 235 -21.33 -9.61 -4.35
N ILE A 236 -21.74 -8.47 -4.94
CA ILE A 236 -21.89 -7.21 -4.21
C ILE A 236 -23.14 -7.14 -3.32
N GLY A 237 -24.14 -7.98 -3.56
CA GLY A 237 -25.30 -8.18 -2.68
C GLY A 237 -26.38 -7.10 -2.70
N VAL A 238 -26.02 -5.89 -3.11
CA VAL A 238 -26.92 -4.72 -3.25
C VAL A 238 -26.73 -4.05 -4.62
N TRP A 239 -27.68 -3.22 -5.04
CA TRP A 239 -27.51 -2.45 -6.27
C TRP A 239 -26.38 -1.42 -6.11
N GLY A 240 -25.42 -1.44 -7.03
CA GLY A 240 -24.45 -0.38 -7.18
C GLY A 240 -24.97 0.70 -8.14
N TYR A 241 -24.40 1.89 -8.06
CA TYR A 241 -24.68 2.98 -8.99
C TYR A 241 -23.38 3.66 -9.40
N ASP A 242 -23.05 3.60 -10.69
CA ASP A 242 -21.91 4.32 -11.25
C ASP A 242 -22.33 5.74 -11.60
N VAL A 243 -21.94 6.69 -10.76
CA VAL A 243 -22.25 8.12 -10.91
C VAL A 243 -21.66 8.69 -12.21
N GLY A 244 -20.53 8.16 -12.70
CA GLY A 244 -19.86 8.67 -13.90
C GLY A 244 -20.61 8.32 -15.19
N SER A 245 -21.23 7.15 -15.24
CA SER A 245 -22.00 6.67 -16.39
C SER A 245 -23.52 6.75 -16.20
N ALA A 246 -23.98 7.07 -14.98
CA ALA A 246 -25.37 7.01 -14.55
C ALA A 246 -26.00 5.63 -14.80
N THR A 247 -25.28 4.56 -14.45
CA THR A 247 -25.74 3.18 -14.67
C THR A 247 -25.85 2.38 -13.38
N LEU A 248 -26.85 1.49 -13.34
CA LEU A 248 -27.04 0.55 -12.24
C LEU A 248 -26.14 -0.68 -12.41
N ILE A 249 -25.56 -1.12 -11.30
CA ILE A 249 -24.73 -2.32 -11.23
C ILE A 249 -25.50 -3.40 -10.46
N PRO A 250 -25.76 -4.56 -11.08
CA PRO A 250 -26.63 -5.57 -10.48
C PRO A 250 -26.02 -6.18 -9.22
N PRO A 251 -26.83 -6.57 -8.21
CA PRO A 251 -26.36 -7.19 -6.97
C PRO A 251 -25.55 -8.48 -7.16
N THR A 252 -25.72 -9.13 -8.31
CA THR A 252 -25.02 -10.36 -8.70
C THR A 252 -23.63 -10.11 -9.27
N ARG A 253 -23.22 -8.85 -9.44
CA ARG A 253 -21.88 -8.47 -9.87
C ARG A 253 -20.85 -8.93 -8.83
N PRO A 254 -19.68 -9.46 -9.23
CA PRO A 254 -18.61 -9.77 -8.29
C PRO A 254 -18.03 -8.53 -7.61
N ASP A 255 -17.59 -8.70 -6.36
CA ASP A 255 -16.84 -7.69 -5.61
C ASP A 255 -15.36 -7.65 -6.04
N ILE A 256 -14.78 -6.46 -6.03
CA ILE A 256 -13.39 -6.16 -6.41
C ILE A 256 -12.36 -6.92 -5.61
N MET A 257 -12.68 -7.38 -4.40
CA MET A 257 -11.81 -8.22 -3.59
C MET A 257 -11.91 -9.72 -3.96
N GLY A 258 -12.69 -10.10 -4.99
CA GLY A 258 -12.71 -11.45 -5.55
C GLY A 258 -11.79 -11.59 -6.78
N TYR A 259 -11.71 -12.81 -7.32
CA TYR A 259 -10.96 -13.11 -8.56
C TYR A 259 -11.86 -13.45 -9.76
N CYS A 260 -13.15 -13.24 -9.61
CA CYS A 260 -14.06 -13.28 -10.74
C CYS A 260 -13.83 -12.05 -11.61
N SER A 261 -14.17 -12.11 -12.90
CA SER A 261 -14.06 -10.92 -13.73
C SER A 261 -15.11 -9.90 -13.33
N ASN A 262 -14.81 -8.62 -13.62
CA ASN A 262 -15.77 -7.53 -13.76
C ASN A 262 -16.18 -6.91 -12.41
N ASP A 263 -15.32 -6.02 -11.89
CA ASP A 263 -15.13 -5.83 -10.45
C ASP A 263 -15.73 -4.52 -9.93
N TRP A 264 -16.91 -4.61 -9.30
CA TRP A 264 -17.51 -3.49 -8.57
C TRP A 264 -17.25 -3.63 -7.07
N VAL A 265 -17.62 -2.65 -6.25
CA VAL A 265 -17.47 -2.75 -4.79
C VAL A 265 -18.80 -3.12 -4.13
N SER A 266 -18.77 -4.05 -3.17
CA SER A 266 -19.90 -4.29 -2.27
C SER A 266 -20.01 -3.20 -1.23
N ASP A 267 -21.20 -3.04 -0.66
CA ASP A 267 -21.41 -2.20 0.52
C ASP A 267 -20.53 -2.64 1.71
N TYR A 268 -20.34 -3.95 1.91
CA TYR A 268 -19.48 -4.51 2.95
C TYR A 268 -18.01 -4.10 2.76
N THR A 269 -17.49 -4.21 1.54
CA THR A 269 -16.13 -3.77 1.21
C THR A 269 -16.00 -2.25 1.33
N TYR A 270 -16.94 -1.49 0.77
CA TYR A 270 -16.95 -0.03 0.80
C TYR A 270 -16.96 0.51 2.25
N ALA A 271 -17.89 0.03 3.08
CA ALA A 271 -17.99 0.43 4.48
C ALA A 271 -16.74 0.05 5.28
N GLY A 272 -16.15 -1.12 4.98
CA GLY A 272 -14.86 -1.53 5.55
C GLY A 272 -13.74 -0.54 5.23
N VAL A 273 -13.65 -0.08 3.98
CA VAL A 273 -12.67 0.92 3.58
C VAL A 273 -12.95 2.28 4.22
N VAL A 274 -14.20 2.75 4.24
CA VAL A 274 -14.60 3.99 4.95
C VAL A 274 -14.10 3.95 6.40
N ASN A 275 -14.40 2.88 7.13
CA ASN A 275 -14.01 2.75 8.53
C ASN A 275 -12.48 2.73 8.70
N HIS A 276 -11.75 2.09 7.79
CA HIS A 276 -10.28 2.06 7.83
C HIS A 276 -9.66 3.44 7.60
N VAL A 277 -10.08 4.14 6.55
CA VAL A 277 -9.50 5.45 6.20
C VAL A 277 -9.88 6.49 7.26
N GLN A 278 -11.04 6.35 7.90
CA GLN A 278 -11.43 7.17 9.04
C GLN A 278 -10.62 6.86 10.31
N ALA A 279 -10.41 5.59 10.66
CA ALA A 279 -9.56 5.25 11.80
C ALA A 279 -8.12 5.75 11.64
N SER A 280 -7.67 5.94 10.40
CA SER A 280 -6.36 6.49 10.05
C SER A 280 -6.26 8.01 10.23
N PHE A 281 -7.30 8.70 10.73
CA PHE A 281 -7.23 10.07 11.27
C PHE A 281 -6.38 10.10 12.55
N SER A 282 -5.07 9.93 12.39
CA SER A 282 -4.10 10.21 13.44
C SER A 282 -3.43 11.55 13.14
N VAL A 283 -3.48 12.45 14.13
CA VAL A 283 -2.78 13.73 14.14
C VAL A 283 -1.31 13.46 13.82
N SER A 284 -0.82 14.06 12.73
CA SER A 284 0.62 14.15 12.44
C SER A 284 1.31 14.64 13.70
N GLN A 285 2.06 13.77 14.39
CA GLN A 285 2.90 14.20 15.50
C GLN A 285 3.93 15.18 14.93
N PRO A 286 3.88 16.48 15.27
CA PRO A 286 4.90 17.41 14.84
C PRO A 286 6.20 17.03 15.53
N GLY A 287 7.32 17.01 14.79
CA GLY A 287 8.65 17.00 15.41
C GLY A 287 9.35 15.64 15.53
N ALA A 288 9.00 14.65 14.73
CA ALA A 288 9.85 13.46 14.61
C ALA A 288 11.13 13.82 13.81
N VAL A 289 12.20 14.12 14.54
CA VAL A 289 13.49 14.56 13.99
C VAL A 289 14.25 13.38 13.40
N GLN A 290 14.89 13.60 12.25
CA GLN A 290 15.87 12.64 11.71
C GLN A 290 16.98 12.41 12.73
N GLN A 291 17.29 11.14 12.98
CA GLN A 291 18.35 10.75 13.89
C GLN A 291 18.99 9.44 13.42
N PRO A 292 20.14 9.05 14.00
CA PRO A 292 20.71 7.74 13.74
C PRO A 292 19.73 6.63 14.12
N VAL A 293 19.38 5.82 13.12
CA VAL A 293 18.50 4.66 13.23
C VAL A 293 19.13 3.44 12.57
N LEU A 294 18.61 2.28 12.93
CA LEU A 294 18.88 1.02 12.26
C LEU A 294 17.64 0.60 11.48
N LEU A 295 17.76 0.51 10.16
CA LEU A 295 16.78 -0.15 9.30
C LEU A 295 16.87 -1.66 9.54
N VAL A 296 15.83 -2.22 10.15
CA VAL A 296 15.69 -3.63 10.47
C VAL A 296 14.47 -4.16 9.73
N TRP A 297 14.65 -5.19 8.92
CA TRP A 297 13.62 -5.65 8.00
C TRP A 297 13.79 -7.13 7.65
N GLY A 298 12.73 -7.74 7.16
CA GLY A 298 12.72 -9.15 6.82
C GLY A 298 11.31 -9.70 6.65
N ARG A 299 11.26 -11.02 6.52
CA ARG A 299 10.05 -11.76 6.18
C ARG A 299 9.95 -13.00 7.07
N VAL A 300 8.73 -13.45 7.29
CA VAL A 300 8.45 -14.73 7.95
C VAL A 300 7.58 -15.54 7.00
N ARG A 301 8.05 -16.72 6.59
CA ARG A 301 7.36 -17.57 5.62
C ARG A 301 7.27 -18.99 6.15
N GLY A 302 6.05 -19.50 6.33
CA GLY A 302 5.85 -20.85 6.90
C GLY A 302 6.53 -21.03 8.27
N GLY A 303 6.56 -19.97 9.09
CA GLY A 303 7.23 -19.95 10.41
C GLY A 303 8.75 -19.73 10.38
N THR A 304 9.39 -19.80 9.21
CA THR A 304 10.83 -19.52 9.06
C THR A 304 11.05 -18.01 8.96
N ILE A 305 11.95 -17.48 9.77
CA ILE A 305 12.33 -16.05 9.76
C ILE A 305 13.48 -15.85 8.78
N GLU A 306 13.23 -15.10 7.71
CA GLU A 306 14.23 -14.61 6.77
C GLU A 306 14.60 -13.18 7.18
N PHE A 307 15.72 -13.03 7.89
CA PHE A 307 16.16 -11.75 8.42
C PHE A 307 17.22 -11.11 7.53
N GLU A 308 16.90 -9.94 6.96
CA GLU A 308 17.77 -9.25 6.02
C GLU A 308 18.86 -8.45 6.74
N PRO A 309 20.03 -8.21 6.10
CA PRO A 309 21.06 -7.35 6.65
C PRO A 309 20.51 -5.96 7.00
N ALA A 310 20.84 -5.49 8.21
CA ALA A 310 20.41 -4.19 8.70
C ALA A 310 21.30 -3.06 8.18
N PHE A 311 20.75 -1.84 8.13
CA PHE A 311 21.49 -0.65 7.71
C PHE A 311 21.39 0.51 8.70
N GLU A 312 22.51 1.14 9.01
CA GLU A 312 22.52 2.39 9.79
C GLU A 312 22.21 3.57 8.87
N LEU A 313 21.19 4.35 9.22
CA LEU A 313 20.70 5.48 8.44
C LEU A 313 20.45 6.68 9.34
N ASP A 314 20.43 7.88 8.76
CA ASP A 314 19.77 9.04 9.37
C ASP A 314 18.35 9.13 8.81
N ALA A 315 17.37 8.81 9.64
CA ALA A 315 15.97 8.85 9.26
C ALA A 315 15.07 9.07 10.48
N THR A 316 13.80 9.36 10.23
CA THR A 316 12.81 9.42 11.30
C THR A 316 12.50 8.01 11.81
N PRO A 317 12.47 7.79 13.14
CA PRO A 317 12.14 6.49 13.68
C PRO A 317 10.72 6.01 13.36
N VAL A 318 10.63 4.76 12.95
CA VAL A 318 9.40 3.98 12.79
C VAL A 318 9.62 2.71 13.59
N THR A 319 9.27 2.76 14.87
CA THR A 319 9.48 1.65 15.79
C THR A 319 8.32 0.65 15.73
N PRO A 320 8.54 -0.61 16.13
CA PRO A 320 7.45 -1.58 16.17
C PRO A 320 6.35 -1.20 17.16
N SER A 321 5.13 -1.70 16.96
CA SER A 321 3.95 -1.35 17.76
C SER A 321 4.06 -1.69 19.25
N GLY A 322 4.98 -2.57 19.64
CA GLY A 322 5.12 -3.06 21.01
C GLY A 322 4.21 -4.24 21.32
N THR A 323 3.47 -4.76 20.34
CA THR A 323 2.52 -5.87 20.49
C THR A 323 2.70 -6.91 19.39
N GLY A 324 2.47 -8.17 19.71
CA GLY A 324 2.48 -9.28 18.73
C GLY A 324 3.40 -10.43 19.12
N PRO A 325 3.38 -11.53 18.34
CA PRO A 325 4.03 -12.78 18.73
C PRO A 325 5.54 -12.81 18.43
N TYR A 326 6.08 -11.82 17.73
CA TYR A 326 7.51 -11.73 17.43
C TYR A 326 8.19 -10.70 18.32
N THR A 327 9.47 -10.90 18.59
CA THR A 327 10.31 -9.97 19.34
C THR A 327 11.55 -9.65 18.53
N LEU A 328 11.87 -8.37 18.38
CA LEU A 328 13.13 -7.85 17.89
C LEU A 328 13.99 -7.40 19.08
N GLU A 329 15.23 -7.87 19.15
CA GLU A 329 16.22 -7.48 20.16
C GLU A 329 17.52 -7.04 19.49
N GLY A 330 18.15 -6.01 20.07
CA GLY A 330 19.53 -5.63 19.79
C GLY A 330 20.39 -5.92 21.01
N LEU A 331 21.51 -6.62 20.81
CA LEU A 331 22.40 -7.06 21.88
C LEU A 331 23.80 -6.45 21.68
N ALA A 332 24.45 -6.06 22.76
CA ALA A 332 25.85 -5.69 22.81
C ALA A 332 26.76 -6.92 22.69
N ALA A 333 28.07 -6.69 22.54
CA ALA A 333 29.06 -7.76 22.35
C ALA A 333 29.18 -8.71 23.55
N ASP A 334 28.86 -8.24 24.76
CA ASP A 334 28.80 -9.02 26.00
C ASP A 334 27.45 -9.74 26.21
N GLY A 335 26.51 -9.60 25.26
CA GLY A 335 25.15 -10.13 25.36
C GLY A 335 24.15 -9.23 26.09
N THR A 336 24.58 -8.06 26.59
CA THR A 336 23.69 -7.09 27.23
C THR A 336 22.65 -6.60 26.24
N ARG A 337 21.36 -6.64 26.62
CA ARG A 337 20.27 -6.19 25.74
C ARG A 337 20.19 -4.66 25.70
N LEU A 338 20.36 -4.10 24.52
CA LEU A 338 20.29 -2.66 24.26
C LEU A 338 18.85 -2.18 24.02
N PHE A 339 18.06 -2.99 23.32
CA PHE A 339 16.63 -2.72 23.09
C PHE A 339 15.84 -4.00 22.88
N ARG A 340 14.51 -3.89 23.06
CA ARG A 340 13.55 -4.97 22.81
C ARG A 340 12.22 -4.37 22.35
N TYR A 341 11.68 -4.92 21.27
CA TYR A 341 10.36 -4.56 20.77
C TYR A 341 9.57 -5.82 20.44
N ALA A 342 8.33 -5.91 20.91
CA ALA A 342 7.38 -6.89 20.38
C ALA A 342 6.69 -6.35 19.13
N PHE A 343 6.36 -7.23 18.19
CA PHE A 343 5.72 -6.86 16.94
C PHE A 343 4.92 -8.00 16.32
N ALA A 344 3.96 -7.63 15.45
CA ALA A 344 3.30 -8.53 14.52
C ALA A 344 3.78 -8.19 13.09
N PRO A 345 4.29 -9.17 12.32
CA PRO A 345 4.54 -8.98 10.89
C PRO A 345 3.25 -8.59 10.15
N ARG A 346 3.38 -7.76 9.11
CA ARG A 346 2.29 -7.41 8.21
C ARG A 346 1.97 -8.59 7.32
N THR A 347 0.76 -9.11 7.43
CA THR A 347 0.28 -10.20 6.58
C THR A 347 0.34 -9.80 5.12
N VAL A 348 0.88 -10.69 4.29
CA VAL A 348 0.89 -10.56 2.84
C VAL A 348 -0.35 -11.25 2.28
N ALA A 349 -1.12 -10.56 1.45
CA ALA A 349 -2.23 -11.17 0.71
C ALA A 349 -1.67 -12.23 -0.27
N ASP A 350 -2.44 -13.27 -0.54
CA ASP A 350 -2.13 -14.26 -1.59
C ASP A 350 -0.84 -15.05 -1.49
N ALA A 351 -0.19 -15.00 -0.33
CA ALA A 351 0.91 -15.89 -0.07
C ALA A 351 0.41 -17.36 -0.04
N PRO A 352 1.03 -18.29 -0.80
CA PRO A 352 0.60 -19.71 -0.85
C PRO A 352 0.59 -20.40 0.51
N GLN A 353 1.36 -19.87 1.45
CA GLN A 353 1.39 -20.19 2.87
C GLN A 353 1.42 -18.88 3.63
N TRP A 354 1.08 -18.88 4.92
CA TRP A 354 1.16 -17.66 5.72
C TRP A 354 2.55 -17.02 5.59
N GLU A 355 2.56 -15.78 5.11
CA GLU A 355 3.73 -14.93 4.97
C GLU A 355 3.45 -13.58 5.62
N GLY A 356 4.43 -13.07 6.36
CA GLY A 356 4.35 -11.76 6.98
C GLY A 356 5.67 -11.02 6.90
N HIS A 357 5.64 -9.72 6.58
CA HIS A 357 6.85 -8.90 6.45
C HIS A 357 6.97 -7.88 7.58
N PHE A 358 8.18 -7.46 7.86
CA PHE A 358 8.44 -6.38 8.81
C PHE A 358 9.54 -5.45 8.30
N ALA A 359 9.42 -4.17 8.63
CA ALA A 359 10.44 -3.16 8.37
C ALA A 359 10.28 -2.04 9.41
N PHE A 360 11.37 -1.67 10.06
CA PHE A 360 11.42 -0.68 11.13
C PHE A 360 12.68 0.17 11.02
N THR A 361 12.61 1.43 11.46
CA THR A 361 13.79 2.28 11.71
C THR A 361 13.91 2.49 13.21
N VAL A 362 14.75 1.69 13.86
CA VAL A 362 14.91 1.67 15.32
C VAL A 362 15.97 2.70 15.74
N PRO A 363 15.69 3.66 16.64
CA PRO A 363 16.68 4.60 17.14
C PRO A 363 17.87 3.88 17.78
N ILE A 364 19.09 4.32 17.45
CA ILE A 364 20.31 3.75 18.05
C ILE A 364 21.09 4.83 18.81
N ARG A 365 21.39 4.54 20.09
CA ARG A 365 22.37 5.29 20.89
C ARG A 365 23.72 4.57 20.96
N THR A 366 23.67 3.25 20.90
CA THR A 366 24.83 2.36 20.93
C THR A 366 24.61 1.28 19.87
N ARG A 367 25.65 0.99 19.09
CA ARG A 367 25.56 0.00 18.01
C ARG A 367 25.45 -1.41 18.59
N PRO A 368 24.44 -2.21 18.20
CA PRO A 368 24.41 -3.62 18.57
C PRO A 368 25.56 -4.39 17.90
N ALA A 369 26.01 -5.45 18.58
CA ALA A 369 26.87 -6.48 17.98
C ALA A 369 26.05 -7.58 17.30
N SER A 370 24.83 -7.82 17.77
CA SER A 370 23.88 -8.73 17.13
C SER A 370 22.45 -8.24 17.21
N LEU A 371 21.67 -8.65 16.23
CA LEU A 371 20.23 -8.48 16.18
C LEU A 371 19.59 -9.87 16.21
N ARG A 372 18.51 -10.00 16.97
CA ARG A 372 17.75 -11.25 17.05
C ARG A 372 16.28 -10.97 16.81
N VAL A 373 15.68 -11.78 15.94
CA VAL A 373 14.24 -11.89 15.80
C VAL A 373 13.82 -13.25 16.32
N THR A 374 12.88 -13.28 17.25
CA THR A 374 12.32 -14.52 17.82
C THR A 374 10.82 -14.52 17.63
N GLY A 375 10.24 -15.67 17.32
CA GLY A 375 8.79 -15.86 17.20
C GLY A 375 8.38 -17.32 17.36
N PRO A 376 7.12 -17.66 17.09
CA PRO A 376 6.59 -19.00 17.32
C PRO A 376 7.34 -20.13 16.58
N GLY A 377 7.87 -19.84 15.39
CA GLY A 377 8.61 -20.81 14.56
C GLY A 377 10.11 -20.90 14.86
N GLY A 378 10.62 -20.16 15.85
CA GLY A 378 12.04 -20.17 16.23
C GLY A 378 12.66 -18.77 16.25
N GLN A 379 13.94 -18.69 15.92
CA GLN A 379 14.69 -17.43 15.92
C GLN A 379 15.62 -17.31 14.71
N ALA A 380 15.83 -16.08 14.26
CA ALA A 380 16.90 -15.70 13.34
C ALA A 380 17.81 -14.69 14.03
N VAL A 381 19.12 -14.84 13.84
CA VAL A 381 20.13 -13.97 14.45
C VAL A 381 21.03 -13.43 13.33
N ALA A 382 21.13 -12.11 13.25
CA ALA A 382 22.16 -11.42 12.49
C ALA A 382 23.29 -11.00 13.44
N MET A 383 24.53 -11.33 13.10
CA MET A 383 25.72 -10.95 13.87
C MET A 383 26.62 -10.10 12.97
N SER A 384 27.25 -9.07 13.55
CA SER A 384 28.22 -8.26 12.80
C SER A 384 29.41 -9.13 12.38
N ARG A 385 29.61 -9.31 11.07
CA ARG A 385 30.75 -10.07 10.54
C ARG A 385 32.04 -9.27 10.67
N GLY A 386 33.13 -9.92 11.10
CA GLY A 386 34.46 -9.30 11.13
C GLY A 386 34.75 -8.33 12.29
N ALA A 387 33.81 -8.10 13.21
CA ALA A 387 34.08 -7.35 14.43
C ALA A 387 34.67 -8.28 15.51
N ALA A 388 35.88 -7.97 16.00
CA ALA A 388 36.37 -8.57 17.24
C ALA A 388 35.44 -8.20 18.40
N PRO A 389 35.26 -9.06 19.43
CA PRO A 389 34.49 -8.70 20.62
C PRO A 389 35.01 -7.38 21.22
N GLY A 390 34.16 -6.35 21.29
CA GLY A 390 34.54 -5.02 21.78
C GLY A 390 35.08 -4.03 20.75
N ALA A 391 35.21 -4.40 19.46
CA ALA A 391 35.58 -3.46 18.40
C ALA A 391 34.46 -2.42 18.19
N GLN A 392 34.71 -1.18 18.61
CA GLN A 392 33.84 -0.02 18.37
C GLN A 392 34.09 0.63 17.00
N ALA A 393 35.29 0.48 16.45
CA ALA A 393 35.67 1.05 15.16
C ALA A 393 35.17 0.16 14.00
N LEU A 394 34.54 0.80 13.02
CA LEU A 394 34.27 0.15 11.73
C LEU A 394 35.60 -0.09 11.00
N PRO A 395 35.81 -1.26 10.38
CA PRO A 395 36.90 -1.40 9.42
C PRO A 395 36.71 -0.36 8.29
N PRO A 396 37.80 0.14 7.67
CA PRO A 396 37.67 1.02 6.51
C PRO A 396 36.81 0.32 5.45
N PRO A 397 35.97 1.07 4.70
CA PRO A 397 35.14 0.46 3.68
C PRO A 397 36.04 -0.30 2.70
N PRO A 398 35.74 -1.58 2.41
CA PRO A 398 36.50 -2.31 1.41
C PRO A 398 36.35 -1.60 0.06
N ALA A 399 37.36 -1.72 -0.80
CA ALA A 399 37.22 -1.25 -2.17
C ALA A 399 36.10 -2.06 -2.85
N ALA A 400 34.95 -1.43 -3.11
CA ALA A 400 34.06 -1.92 -4.16
C ALA A 400 34.55 -1.37 -5.49
N SER A 401 34.53 -2.21 -6.53
CA SER A 401 34.66 -1.69 -7.88
C SER A 401 33.31 -1.11 -8.30
N VAL A 402 33.33 0.13 -8.78
CA VAL A 402 32.16 0.83 -9.30
C VAL A 402 32.49 1.32 -10.70
N GLU A 403 31.96 0.63 -11.70
CA GLU A 403 32.30 0.87 -13.10
C GLU A 403 31.06 1.24 -13.90
N SER A 404 31.15 2.26 -14.73
CA SER A 404 30.10 2.61 -15.67
C SER A 404 30.08 1.59 -16.80
N VAL A 405 29.04 0.77 -16.85
CA VAL A 405 28.84 -0.21 -17.93
C VAL A 405 27.94 0.34 -19.04
N ALA A 406 27.27 1.49 -18.80
CA ALA A 406 26.72 2.40 -19.82
C ALA A 406 26.24 3.74 -19.21
N PRO A 407 25.70 4.70 -20.00
CA PRO A 407 25.34 6.03 -19.52
C PRO A 407 24.40 6.06 -18.30
N ASP A 408 23.54 5.06 -18.16
CA ASP A 408 22.49 4.98 -17.14
C ASP A 408 22.67 3.84 -16.14
N ARG A 409 23.79 3.10 -16.21
CA ARG A 409 24.02 1.91 -15.38
C ARG A 409 25.47 1.75 -14.93
N ILE A 410 25.62 1.27 -13.71
CA ILE A 410 26.90 0.92 -13.10
C ILE A 410 26.90 -0.54 -12.71
N GLU A 411 28.07 -1.16 -12.76
CA GLU A 411 28.33 -2.47 -12.17
C GLU A 411 29.08 -2.28 -10.85
N LEU A 412 28.56 -2.91 -9.81
CA LEU A 412 29.13 -2.95 -8.46
C LEU A 412 29.70 -4.33 -8.21
N ARG A 413 30.90 -4.44 -7.64
CA ARG A 413 31.42 -5.70 -7.08
C ARG A 413 32.03 -5.46 -5.71
N TRP A 414 31.75 -6.36 -4.77
CA TRP A 414 32.22 -6.27 -3.39
C TRP A 414 32.38 -7.66 -2.76
N ASP A 415 33.11 -7.72 -1.65
CA ASP A 415 33.24 -8.96 -0.88
C ASP A 415 31.96 -9.27 -0.09
N ARG A 416 31.09 -10.10 -0.68
CA ARG A 416 29.85 -10.56 -0.03
C ARG A 416 30.05 -11.42 1.23
N SER A 417 31.25 -11.98 1.41
CA SER A 417 31.56 -12.77 2.60
C SER A 417 31.64 -11.89 3.84
N GLN A 418 32.20 -10.69 3.68
CA GLN A 418 32.25 -9.66 4.72
C GLN A 418 30.94 -8.85 4.77
N PHE A 419 30.44 -8.42 3.62
CA PHE A 419 29.28 -7.53 3.52
C PHE A 419 28.16 -8.18 2.72
N PRO A 420 27.23 -8.93 3.34
CA PRO A 420 26.18 -9.67 2.62
C PRO A 420 25.29 -8.81 1.71
N MET A 421 25.18 -7.50 1.97
CA MET A 421 24.37 -6.58 1.17
C MET A 421 24.96 -5.17 1.17
N LEU A 422 24.81 -4.45 0.06
CA LEU A 422 25.06 -3.02 -0.02
C LEU A 422 23.74 -2.27 -0.17
N LEU A 423 23.60 -1.17 0.55
CA LEU A 423 22.57 -0.18 0.23
C LEU A 423 23.23 0.90 -0.63
N VAL A 424 22.70 1.11 -1.83
CA VAL A 424 23.21 2.07 -2.81
C VAL A 424 22.32 3.30 -2.79
N ARG A 425 22.91 4.49 -2.68
CA ARG A 425 22.20 5.77 -2.63
C ARG A 425 22.75 6.76 -3.65
N ASP A 426 21.85 7.60 -4.14
CA ASP A 426 22.27 8.84 -4.79
C ASP A 426 22.77 9.81 -3.70
N PRO A 427 24.04 10.27 -3.75
CA PRO A 427 24.62 11.11 -2.72
C PRO A 427 24.03 12.53 -2.67
N ARG A 428 23.30 12.95 -3.70
CA ARG A 428 22.66 14.27 -3.80
C ARG A 428 21.23 14.23 -3.29
N THR A 429 20.43 13.27 -3.77
CA THR A 429 19.02 13.18 -3.38
C THR A 429 18.79 12.35 -2.12
N ARG A 430 19.80 11.56 -1.71
CA ARG A 430 19.74 10.58 -0.61
C ARG A 430 18.77 9.43 -0.88
N GLU A 431 18.19 9.34 -2.07
CA GLU A 431 17.31 8.26 -2.48
C GLU A 431 18.06 6.93 -2.54
N ILE A 432 17.48 5.89 -1.96
CA ILE A 432 17.98 4.51 -2.06
C ILE A 432 17.73 4.01 -3.48
N LEU A 433 18.79 3.72 -4.22
CA LEU A 433 18.73 3.21 -5.59
C LEU A 433 18.57 1.68 -5.62
N SER A 434 19.13 0.98 -4.63
CA SER A 434 19.05 -0.48 -4.55
C SER A 434 19.45 -1.01 -3.17
N PHE A 435 18.81 -2.10 -2.73
CA PHE A 435 19.38 -3.06 -1.79
C PHE A 435 20.14 -4.12 -2.61
N ALA A 436 21.41 -3.84 -2.92
CA ALA A 436 22.25 -4.65 -3.80
C ALA A 436 22.74 -5.94 -3.12
N ARG A 437 22.49 -7.08 -3.79
CA ARG A 437 22.74 -8.43 -3.26
C ARG A 437 23.76 -9.20 -4.11
N GLY A 438 24.30 -10.28 -3.55
CA GLY A 438 25.01 -11.31 -4.32
C GLY A 438 26.52 -11.09 -4.52
N GLY A 439 27.08 -9.96 -4.10
CA GLY A 439 28.51 -9.63 -4.26
C GLY A 439 28.85 -8.98 -5.60
N ALA A 440 27.90 -8.97 -6.53
CA ALA A 440 27.93 -8.16 -7.73
C ALA A 440 26.50 -7.77 -8.11
N ALA A 441 26.30 -6.53 -8.52
CA ALA A 441 24.98 -6.03 -8.92
C ALA A 441 25.10 -4.93 -9.96
N THR A 442 24.18 -4.94 -10.92
CA THR A 442 23.99 -3.81 -11.84
C THR A 442 22.95 -2.88 -11.25
N VAL A 443 23.30 -1.60 -11.08
CA VAL A 443 22.41 -0.56 -10.52
C VAL A 443 22.24 0.56 -11.53
N TRP A 444 21.00 1.01 -11.71
CA TRP A 444 20.69 2.10 -12.62
C TRP A 444 20.89 3.44 -11.93
N THR A 445 21.73 4.26 -12.52
CA THR A 445 22.03 5.64 -12.10
C THR A 445 22.81 6.34 -13.19
N THR A 446 22.55 7.63 -13.36
CA THR A 446 23.38 8.55 -14.19
C THR A 446 24.39 9.32 -13.35
N GLY A 447 24.42 9.10 -12.03
CA GLY A 447 25.33 9.75 -11.10
C GLY A 447 26.80 9.44 -11.43
N ARG A 448 27.68 10.43 -11.25
CA ARG A 448 29.14 10.24 -11.31
C ARG A 448 29.72 9.71 -10.01
N GLU A 449 28.92 9.74 -8.95
CA GLU A 449 29.25 9.22 -7.63
C GLU A 449 28.04 8.47 -7.09
N VAL A 450 28.31 7.46 -6.27
CA VAL A 450 27.31 6.78 -5.46
C VAL A 450 27.76 6.74 -4.01
N GLU A 451 26.79 6.74 -3.10
CA GLU A 451 27.02 6.43 -1.70
C GLU A 451 26.66 4.96 -1.46
N LEU A 452 27.60 4.22 -0.87
CA LEU A 452 27.47 2.81 -0.57
C LEU A 452 27.47 2.64 0.96
N LEU A 453 26.46 1.98 1.50
CA LEU A 453 26.44 1.52 2.88
C LEU A 453 26.69 0.02 2.86
N TYR A 454 27.85 -0.39 3.36
CA TYR A 454 28.26 -1.79 3.43
C TYR A 454 27.72 -2.40 4.72
N SER A 455 26.73 -3.28 4.63
CA SER A 455 26.19 -3.96 5.83
C SER A 455 26.99 -5.21 6.14
N ASP A 456 27.51 -5.33 7.36
CA ASP A 456 28.14 -6.57 7.88
C ASP A 456 27.11 -7.57 8.43
N GLY A 457 25.82 -7.29 8.22
CA GLY A 457 24.67 -7.98 8.81
C GLY A 457 23.98 -7.15 9.91
N VAL A 458 24.70 -6.28 10.60
CA VAL A 458 24.17 -5.46 11.71
C VAL A 458 24.59 -4.00 11.60
N ARG A 459 25.87 -3.74 11.35
CA ARG A 459 26.46 -2.40 11.27
C ARG A 459 26.61 -2.00 9.82
N SER A 460 26.72 -0.70 9.58
CA SER A 460 27.03 -0.18 8.25
C SER A 460 28.29 0.66 8.24
N THR A 461 29.13 0.42 7.24
CA THR A 461 30.26 1.28 6.88
C THR A 461 29.89 2.08 5.65
N PRO A 462 29.79 3.42 5.71
CA PRO A 462 29.51 4.23 4.53
C PRO A 462 30.79 4.47 3.71
N ALA A 463 30.64 4.55 2.39
CA ALA A 463 31.67 5.06 1.48
C ALA A 463 31.01 5.87 0.36
N ARG A 464 31.68 6.94 -0.07
CA ARG A 464 31.35 7.62 -1.32
C ARG A 464 32.35 7.18 -2.38
N VAL A 465 31.86 6.71 -3.51
CA VAL A 465 32.70 6.13 -4.57
C VAL A 465 32.39 6.81 -5.89
N THR A 466 33.44 7.30 -6.56
CA THR A 466 33.34 7.81 -7.93
C THR A 466 33.16 6.65 -8.90
N VAL A 467 32.24 6.81 -9.85
CA VAL A 467 31.99 5.83 -10.89
C VAL A 467 33.11 5.92 -11.92
N SER A 468 33.88 4.84 -12.06
CA SER A 468 34.95 4.78 -13.06
C SER A 468 34.37 4.77 -14.47
N GLY A 469 34.95 5.56 -15.36
CA GLY A 469 34.52 5.65 -16.77
C GLY A 469 33.39 6.65 -17.05
N ARG A 470 33.18 7.66 -16.18
CA ARG A 470 32.20 8.76 -16.37
C ARG A 470 32.78 10.16 -16.21
#